data_AF-A0A835IHE9-F1
#
_entry.id   AF-A0A835IHE9-F1
#
_cell.length_a   1.000
_cell.length_b   1.000
_cell.length_c   1.000
_cell.angle_alpha   90.00
_cell.angle_beta   90.00
_cell.angle_gamma   90.00
#
_symmetry.space_group_name_H-M   'P 1'
#
loop_
_entity.id
_entity.type
_entity.pdbx_description
1 polymer ?
#
loop_
_entity_poly.entity_id
_entity_poly.type
_entity_poly.pdbx_seq_one_letter_code
_entity_poly.pdbx_strand_id
1 'polypeptide(L)'
;MSVLIETSLGKIAIDLFTDECPITTKNFLKHCKMKYPTGKGTGGDSIYKFLYGDQSRFFDNEIHQKLKHSKRGAVAMASAGKNLNASQFYITLRDNLDYLDGKHTVFGEVAEDEENILKAINEAYVDDKGRPFKNIRIKHTHINKRSKSHSDGSDKLTIDTENKGKNMAPARKVRNHDYCFHRRHQDDKHGRR
;
A
#
# COMPACT_ATOMS: atom_id res chain seq x y z
N MET A 1 -9.88 13.25 1.28
CA MET A 1 -10.64 12.03 1.68
C MET A 1 -9.64 11.03 2.23
N SER A 2 -9.97 10.13 3.17
CA SER A 2 -8.99 9.18 3.71
C SER A 2 -9.50 7.75 3.79
N VAL A 3 -8.58 6.80 3.84
CA VAL A 3 -8.86 5.36 3.97
C VAL A 3 -8.01 4.79 5.10
N LEU A 4 -8.67 4.19 6.08
CA LEU A 4 -8.00 3.40 7.12
C LEU A 4 -7.89 1.95 6.65
N ILE A 5 -6.67 1.45 6.52
CA ILE A 5 -6.39 0.07 6.13
C ILE A 5 -5.91 -0.68 7.36
N GLU A 6 -6.64 -1.72 7.75
CA GLU A 6 -6.20 -2.65 8.78
C GLU A 6 -5.37 -3.75 8.14
N THR A 7 -4.11 -3.90 8.57
CA THR A 7 -3.20 -4.93 8.08
C THR A 7 -2.90 -5.99 9.15
N SER A 8 -2.10 -6.99 8.80
CA SER A 8 -1.57 -7.95 9.77
C SER A 8 -0.48 -7.39 10.68
N LEU A 9 0.07 -6.21 10.40
CA LEU A 9 1.08 -5.54 11.24
C LEU A 9 0.52 -4.38 12.05
N GLY A 10 -0.64 -3.85 11.68
CA GLY A 10 -1.23 -2.67 12.31
C GLY A 10 -2.17 -1.96 11.37
N LYS A 11 -2.73 -0.84 11.84
CA LYS A 11 -3.56 0.04 11.02
C LYS A 11 -2.66 1.03 10.29
N ILE A 12 -3.14 1.56 9.17
CA ILE A 12 -2.49 2.64 8.43
C ILE A 12 -3.57 3.52 7.83
N ALA A 13 -3.57 4.79 8.19
CA ALA A 13 -4.40 5.81 7.56
C ALA A 13 -3.68 6.38 6.33
N ILE A 14 -4.41 6.43 5.20
CA ILE A 14 -3.94 7.03 3.95
C ILE A 14 -4.85 8.20 3.60
N ASP A 15 -4.27 9.39 3.52
CA ASP A 15 -4.92 10.57 2.95
C ASP A 15 -4.78 10.54 1.43
N LEU A 16 -5.90 10.74 0.72
CA LEU A 16 -5.99 10.64 -0.74
C LEU A 16 -6.09 12.03 -1.37
N PHE A 17 -5.29 12.24 -2.42
CA PHE A 17 -5.28 13.43 -3.28
C PHE A 17 -6.39 13.32 -4.34
N THR A 18 -7.64 13.39 -3.88
CA THR A 18 -8.83 13.14 -4.74
C THR A 18 -9.06 14.19 -5.80
N ASP A 19 -8.58 15.41 -5.57
CA ASP A 19 -8.80 16.53 -6.48
C ASP A 19 -7.77 16.51 -7.62
N GLU A 20 -6.53 16.12 -7.29
CA GLU A 20 -5.43 15.97 -8.22
C GLU A 20 -5.52 14.65 -9.02
N CYS A 21 -5.86 13.55 -8.35
CA CYS A 21 -5.85 12.20 -8.93
C CYS A 21 -7.24 11.54 -8.88
N PRO A 22 -8.29 12.14 -9.47
CA PRO A 22 -9.68 11.67 -9.34
C PRO A 22 -9.90 10.26 -9.92
N ILE A 23 -9.22 9.89 -11.01
CA ILE A 23 -9.38 8.56 -11.63
C ILE A 23 -8.71 7.51 -10.74
N THR A 24 -7.46 7.75 -10.36
CA THR A 24 -6.66 6.82 -9.55
C THR A 24 -7.31 6.60 -8.18
N THR A 25 -7.71 7.67 -7.50
CA THR A 25 -8.35 7.58 -6.18
C THR A 25 -9.71 6.90 -6.26
N LYS A 26 -10.52 7.14 -7.30
CA LYS A 26 -11.78 6.42 -7.52
C LYS A 26 -11.56 4.92 -7.71
N ASN A 27 -10.55 4.53 -8.50
CA ASN A 27 -10.16 3.13 -8.65
C ASN A 27 -9.81 2.49 -7.31
N PHE A 28 -8.92 3.13 -6.55
CA PHE A 28 -8.49 2.65 -5.23
C PHE A 28 -9.67 2.51 -4.25
N LEU A 29 -10.48 3.56 -4.11
CA LEU A 29 -11.64 3.58 -3.21
C LEU A 29 -12.66 2.48 -3.53
N LYS A 30 -12.89 2.20 -4.80
CA LYS A 30 -13.85 1.17 -5.21
C LYS A 30 -13.32 -0.24 -4.95
N HIS A 31 -12.01 -0.46 -5.10
CA HIS A 31 -11.36 -1.71 -4.66
C HIS A 31 -11.44 -1.92 -3.14
N CYS A 32 -11.28 -0.85 -2.35
CA CYS A 32 -11.51 -0.89 -0.90
C CYS A 32 -12.97 -1.29 -0.57
N LYS A 33 -13.96 -0.70 -1.23
CA LYS A 33 -15.40 -1.03 -1.01
C LYS A 33 -15.75 -2.46 -1.38
N MET A 34 -15.17 -2.98 -2.46
CA MET A 34 -15.46 -4.32 -2.95
C MET A 34 -14.73 -5.42 -2.17
N LYS A 35 -14.13 -5.10 -1.02
CA LYS A 35 -13.33 -6.01 -0.21
C LYS A 35 -12.28 -6.74 -1.06
N TYR A 36 -11.50 -5.98 -1.86
CA TYR A 36 -10.34 -6.45 -2.62
C TYR A 36 -10.46 -7.90 -3.13
N PRO A 37 -11.17 -8.13 -4.25
CA PRO A 37 -11.49 -9.47 -4.68
C PRO A 37 -10.22 -10.24 -5.08
N THR A 38 -10.01 -11.38 -4.40
CA THR A 38 -9.47 -12.66 -4.90
C THR A 38 -8.04 -13.10 -4.65
N GLY A 39 -7.07 -12.30 -4.20
CA GLY A 39 -5.77 -12.87 -3.73
C GLY A 39 -5.02 -13.79 -4.73
N LYS A 40 -5.34 -13.72 -6.03
CA LYS A 40 -4.73 -14.54 -7.09
C LYS A 40 -3.38 -13.99 -7.52
N GLY A 41 -3.16 -12.69 -7.33
CA GLY A 41 -1.95 -11.94 -7.71
C GLY A 41 -1.41 -12.26 -9.11
N THR A 42 -2.33 -12.45 -10.06
CA THR A 42 -2.08 -12.70 -11.49
C THR A 42 -2.24 -11.46 -12.36
N GLY A 43 -2.24 -10.25 -11.79
CA GLY A 43 -2.32 -8.98 -12.52
C GLY A 43 -3.64 -8.27 -12.24
N GLY A 44 -3.60 -7.34 -11.30
CA GLY A 44 -4.77 -6.72 -10.69
C GLY A 44 -5.43 -5.73 -11.63
N ASP A 45 -6.55 -6.12 -12.23
CA ASP A 45 -7.34 -5.27 -13.12
C ASP A 45 -7.82 -3.97 -12.43
N SER A 46 -7.91 -2.89 -13.20
CA SER A 46 -8.60 -1.69 -12.73
C SER A 46 -10.08 -2.00 -12.45
N ILE A 47 -10.73 -1.16 -11.63
CA ILE A 47 -12.17 -1.25 -11.47
C ILE A 47 -12.92 -0.98 -12.78
N TYR A 48 -12.34 -0.16 -13.66
CA TYR A 48 -12.95 0.26 -14.90
C TYR A 48 -13.14 -0.90 -15.86
N LYS A 49 -12.30 -1.93 -15.77
CA LYS A 49 -12.52 -3.20 -16.47
C LYS A 49 -13.89 -3.79 -16.19
N PHE A 50 -14.27 -3.83 -14.91
CA PHE A 50 -15.54 -4.41 -14.47
C PHE A 50 -16.74 -3.50 -14.80
N LEU A 51 -16.50 -2.20 -15.02
CA LEU A 51 -17.55 -1.23 -15.34
C LEU A 51 -17.79 -1.08 -16.85
N TYR A 52 -16.72 -1.16 -17.64
CA TYR A 52 -16.74 -0.78 -19.06
C TYR A 52 -16.24 -1.87 -20.00
N GLY A 53 -15.62 -2.94 -19.50
CA GLY A 53 -15.11 -4.07 -20.29
C GLY A 53 -13.59 -4.16 -20.34
N ASP A 54 -13.08 -5.19 -21.02
CA ASP A 54 -11.64 -5.53 -21.07
C ASP A 54 -10.76 -4.41 -21.63
N GLN A 55 -11.29 -3.55 -22.50
CA GLN A 55 -10.58 -2.38 -23.03
C GLN A 55 -10.23 -1.35 -21.96
N SER A 56 -10.96 -1.35 -20.84
CA SER A 56 -10.71 -0.47 -19.68
C SER A 56 -9.93 -1.19 -18.58
N ARG A 57 -9.20 -2.27 -18.93
CA ARG A 57 -8.31 -2.98 -17.99
C ARG A 57 -7.31 -2.06 -17.31
N PHE A 58 -6.79 -1.09 -18.06
CA PHE A 58 -5.83 -0.10 -17.58
C PHE A 58 -6.38 1.32 -17.68
N PHE A 59 -5.75 2.26 -16.96
CA PHE A 59 -6.04 3.69 -17.04
C PHE A 59 -4.75 4.54 -17.03
N ASP A 60 -4.88 5.78 -17.50
CA ASP A 60 -3.79 6.72 -17.69
C ASP A 60 -3.13 7.17 -16.37
N ASN A 61 -1.90 7.68 -16.47
CA ASN A 61 -1.22 8.31 -15.33
C ASN A 61 -1.79 9.72 -15.05
N GLU A 62 -1.90 10.09 -13.78
CA GLU A 62 -2.27 11.45 -13.33
C GLU A 62 -1.02 12.09 -12.69
N ILE A 63 -0.08 12.53 -13.53
CA ILE A 63 1.23 13.06 -13.07
C ILE A 63 1.11 14.55 -12.72
N HIS A 64 1.53 14.91 -11.51
CA HIS A 64 1.54 16.29 -11.02
C HIS A 64 2.91 16.69 -10.50
N GLN A 65 3.39 17.89 -10.85
CA GLN A 65 4.70 18.39 -10.39
C GLN A 65 4.81 18.53 -8.86
N LYS A 66 3.66 18.69 -8.17
CA LYS A 66 3.60 18.84 -6.71
C LYS A 66 3.54 17.51 -5.97
N LEU A 67 3.15 16.42 -6.65
CA LEU A 67 2.97 15.10 -6.05
C LEU A 67 4.18 14.23 -6.40
N LYS A 68 5.08 14.06 -5.43
CA LYS A 68 6.41 13.45 -5.62
C LYS A 68 6.70 12.39 -4.58
N HIS A 69 7.70 11.57 -4.84
CA HIS A 69 8.23 10.58 -3.90
C HIS A 69 9.32 11.18 -2.98
N SER A 70 9.14 12.43 -2.56
CA SER A 70 10.15 13.16 -1.78
C SER A 70 10.26 12.66 -0.35
N LYS A 71 9.16 12.18 0.24
CA LYS A 71 9.13 11.65 1.62
C LYS A 71 8.59 10.23 1.67
N ARG A 72 9.06 9.49 2.65
CA ARG A 72 8.51 8.22 3.10
C ARG A 72 7.01 8.37 3.38
N GLY A 73 6.26 7.31 3.08
CA GLY A 73 4.81 7.28 3.24
C GLY A 73 4.05 7.78 2.01
N ALA A 74 4.70 8.24 0.95
CA ALA A 74 4.02 8.49 -0.33
C ALA A 74 3.39 7.18 -0.87
N VAL A 75 2.14 7.29 -1.37
CA VAL A 75 1.35 6.16 -1.91
C VAL A 75 1.15 6.35 -3.41
N ALA A 76 1.59 5.38 -4.20
CA ALA A 76 1.63 5.48 -5.65
C ALA A 76 1.28 4.17 -6.37
N MET A 77 0.89 4.27 -7.63
CA MET A 77 0.50 3.12 -8.46
C MET A 77 1.71 2.33 -8.95
N ALA A 78 1.69 1.02 -8.74
CA ALA A 78 2.60 0.08 -9.39
C ALA A 78 2.04 -0.22 -10.80
N SER A 79 2.52 0.49 -11.81
CA SER A 79 2.10 0.35 -13.20
C SER A 79 3.06 -0.54 -13.99
N ALA A 80 2.56 -1.19 -15.03
CA ALA A 80 3.38 -2.00 -15.95
C ALA A 80 4.08 -1.14 -17.04
N GLY A 81 3.99 0.18 -16.94
CA GLY A 81 4.45 1.14 -17.94
C GLY A 81 3.61 2.42 -17.93
N LYS A 82 3.94 3.34 -18.84
CA LYS A 82 3.19 4.59 -19.01
C LYS A 82 1.72 4.27 -19.34
N ASN A 83 0.79 4.85 -18.59
CA ASN A 83 -0.66 4.68 -18.79
C ASN A 83 -1.17 3.23 -18.62
N LEU A 84 -0.43 2.41 -17.88
CA LEU A 84 -0.80 1.02 -17.59
C LEU A 84 -1.11 0.83 -16.10
N ASN A 85 -1.84 1.77 -15.50
CA ASN A 85 -2.30 1.65 -14.12
C ASN A 85 -3.44 0.65 -14.02
N ALA A 86 -3.44 -0.14 -12.96
CA ALA A 86 -4.42 -1.18 -12.72
C ALA A 86 -4.87 -1.12 -11.24
N SER A 87 -4.70 -2.16 -10.42
CA SER A 87 -5.03 -2.10 -8.98
C SER A 87 -3.85 -2.21 -8.03
N GLN A 88 -2.63 -2.41 -8.55
CA GLN A 88 -1.44 -2.52 -7.71
C GLN A 88 -0.94 -1.14 -7.30
N PHE A 89 -0.55 -1.01 -6.03
CA PHE A 89 0.01 0.20 -5.46
C PHE A 89 1.13 -0.15 -4.47
N TYR A 90 1.98 0.82 -4.21
CA TYR A 90 3.05 0.72 -3.22
C TYR A 90 3.03 1.93 -2.29
N ILE A 91 3.67 1.73 -1.13
CA ILE A 91 3.97 2.78 -0.17
C ILE A 91 5.49 2.91 -0.10
N THR A 92 6.00 4.12 -0.20
CA THR A 92 7.43 4.39 -0.07
C THR A 92 7.89 4.19 1.38
N LEU A 93 9.03 3.52 1.55
CA LEU A 93 9.64 3.24 2.86
C LEU A 93 10.88 4.09 3.13
N ARG A 94 11.27 4.94 2.18
CA ARG A 94 12.42 5.84 2.26
C ARG A 94 12.10 7.17 1.56
N ASP A 95 12.83 8.20 1.94
CA ASP A 95 12.75 9.53 1.34
C ASP A 95 13.52 9.60 0.00
N ASN A 96 13.28 10.69 -0.74
CA ASN A 96 14.01 11.09 -1.94
C ASN A 96 14.09 10.01 -3.03
N LEU A 97 12.95 9.42 -3.39
CA LEU A 97 12.87 8.45 -4.50
C LEU A 97 12.54 9.13 -5.83
N ASP A 98 13.22 10.24 -6.13
CA ASP A 98 12.93 11.13 -7.26
C ASP A 98 13.00 10.41 -8.62
N TYR A 99 13.70 9.28 -8.71
CA TYR A 99 13.77 8.45 -9.92
C TYR A 99 12.42 7.81 -10.30
N LEU A 100 11.44 7.80 -9.39
CA LEU A 100 10.05 7.35 -9.61
C LEU A 100 9.13 8.49 -10.05
N ASP A 101 9.53 9.75 -9.86
CA ASP A 101 8.72 10.91 -10.21
C ASP A 101 8.48 10.97 -11.73
N GLY A 102 7.29 11.41 -12.11
CA GLY A 102 6.86 11.47 -13.51
C GLY A 102 6.56 10.11 -14.16
N LYS A 103 6.87 8.99 -13.49
CA LYS A 103 6.62 7.62 -14.00
C LYS A 103 5.40 6.97 -13.37
N HIS A 104 5.18 7.24 -12.08
CA HIS A 104 4.09 6.66 -11.30
C HIS A 104 3.16 7.75 -10.76
N THR A 105 1.85 7.48 -10.81
CA THR A 105 0.85 8.36 -10.20
C THR A 105 0.95 8.27 -8.68
N VAL A 106 1.40 9.34 -8.03
CA VAL A 106 1.29 9.53 -6.58
C VAL A 106 -0.12 10.03 -6.30
N PHE A 107 -0.91 9.27 -5.54
CA PHE A 107 -2.34 9.53 -5.33
C PHE A 107 -2.74 9.67 -3.85
N GLY A 108 -1.78 9.54 -2.94
CA GLY A 108 -2.00 9.77 -1.53
C GLY A 108 -0.71 9.72 -0.73
N GLU A 109 -0.86 9.89 0.57
CA GLU A 109 0.20 9.81 1.55
C GLU A 109 -0.30 9.14 2.83
N VAL A 110 0.60 8.44 3.51
CA VAL A 110 0.34 7.89 4.84
C VAL A 110 0.33 9.03 5.85
N ALA A 111 -0.65 9.01 6.75
CA ALA A 111 -0.77 10.01 7.80
C ALA A 111 0.48 10.00 8.72
N GLU A 112 0.88 11.18 9.19
CA GLU A 112 2.16 11.36 9.92
C GLU A 112 2.24 10.57 11.23
N ASP A 113 1.10 10.29 11.86
CA ASP A 113 0.99 9.50 13.09
C ASP A 113 1.21 8.00 12.89
N GLU A 114 1.29 7.53 11.65
CA GLU A 114 1.42 6.11 11.28
C GLU A 114 2.87 5.71 10.96
N GLU A 115 3.86 6.47 11.44
CA GLU A 115 5.29 6.19 11.21
C GLU A 115 5.73 4.82 11.77
N ASN A 116 5.13 4.39 12.89
CA ASN A 116 5.43 3.12 13.54
C ASN A 116 5.11 1.91 12.66
N ILE A 117 3.98 1.94 11.93
CA ILE A 117 3.60 0.84 11.04
C ILE A 117 4.51 0.81 9.81
N LEU A 118 4.89 1.96 9.26
CA LEU A 118 5.87 2.02 8.18
C LEU A 118 7.19 1.42 8.63
N LYS A 119 7.61 1.65 9.89
CA LYS A 119 8.85 1.09 10.44
C LYS A 119 8.76 -0.42 10.57
N ALA A 120 7.64 -0.92 11.10
CA ALA A 120 7.39 -2.36 11.20
C ALA A 120 7.39 -3.05 9.82
N ILE A 121 6.84 -2.42 8.78
CA ILE A 121 6.90 -2.93 7.40
C ILE A 121 8.35 -3.00 6.92
N ASN A 122 9.13 -1.93 7.13
CA ASN A 122 10.53 -1.85 6.69
C ASN A 122 11.48 -2.78 7.48
N GLU A 123 11.10 -3.21 8.67
CA GLU A 123 11.90 -4.15 9.47
C GLU A 123 11.56 -5.62 9.22
N ALA A 124 10.57 -5.91 8.38
CA ALA A 124 10.19 -7.27 8.05
C ALA A 124 11.37 -8.04 7.41
N TYR A 125 11.46 -9.33 7.72
CA TYR A 125 12.46 -10.21 7.10
C TYR A 125 12.00 -10.64 5.72
N VAL A 126 12.89 -10.58 4.73
CA VAL A 126 12.59 -10.92 3.33
C VAL A 126 13.44 -12.07 2.80
N ASP A 127 12.90 -12.76 1.80
CA ASP A 127 13.64 -13.67 0.94
C ASP A 127 14.60 -12.93 -0.01
N ASP A 128 15.37 -13.68 -0.81
CA ASP A 128 16.32 -13.11 -1.77
C ASP A 128 15.66 -12.30 -2.89
N LYS A 129 14.33 -12.39 -3.04
CA LYS A 129 13.54 -11.62 -3.99
C LYS A 129 12.88 -10.39 -3.35
N GLY A 130 13.25 -10.07 -2.11
CA GLY A 130 12.70 -8.91 -1.39
C GLY A 130 11.26 -9.11 -0.89
N ARG A 131 10.78 -10.36 -0.83
CA ARG A 131 9.42 -10.69 -0.39
C ARG A 131 9.42 -11.04 1.09
N PRO A 132 8.51 -10.48 1.91
CA PRO A 132 8.48 -10.82 3.32
C PRO A 132 8.21 -12.30 3.57
N PHE A 133 8.98 -12.92 4.48
CA PHE A 133 8.71 -14.29 4.94
C PHE A 133 7.32 -14.41 5.58
N LYS A 134 6.91 -13.36 6.31
CA LYS A 134 5.55 -13.23 6.83
C LYS A 134 4.80 -12.20 6.00
N ASN A 135 3.84 -12.69 5.22
CA ASN A 135 3.00 -11.84 4.38
C ASN A 135 2.29 -10.75 5.18
N ILE A 136 2.47 -9.49 4.76
CA ILE A 136 1.74 -8.35 5.32
C ILE A 136 0.43 -8.20 4.54
N ARG A 137 -0.69 -8.59 5.16
CA ARG A 137 -2.00 -8.72 4.49
C ARG A 137 -2.93 -7.58 4.90
N ILE A 138 -3.63 -6.99 3.93
CA ILE A 138 -4.79 -6.13 4.18
C ILE A 138 -5.96 -7.01 4.63
N LYS A 139 -6.52 -6.70 5.80
CA LYS A 139 -7.68 -7.39 6.40
C LYS A 139 -8.97 -6.64 6.08
N HIS A 140 -9.02 -5.36 6.45
CA HIS A 140 -10.20 -4.51 6.32
C HIS A 140 -9.80 -3.12 5.85
N THR A 141 -10.75 -2.42 5.22
CA THR A 141 -10.58 -1.04 4.79
C THR A 141 -11.82 -0.26 5.18
N HIS A 142 -11.64 0.88 5.83
CA HIS A 142 -12.71 1.81 6.20
C HIS A 142 -12.49 3.12 5.45
N ILE A 143 -13.53 3.61 4.79
CA ILE A 143 -13.45 4.82 3.97
C ILE A 143 -14.03 5.98 4.77
N ASN A 144 -13.19 6.95 5.06
CA ASN A 144 -13.55 8.13 5.82
C ASN A 144 -13.68 9.32 4.87
N LYS A 145 -14.92 9.78 4.70
CA LYS A 145 -15.18 11.07 4.07
C LYS A 145 -14.88 12.15 5.11
N ARG A 146 -13.62 12.54 5.28
CA ARG A 146 -13.28 13.75 6.05
C ARG A 146 -13.99 14.95 5.39
N SER A 147 -15.02 15.49 6.03
CA SER A 147 -15.30 16.93 5.94
C SER A 147 -14.10 17.63 6.54
N LYS A 148 -13.51 18.63 5.88
CA LYS A 148 -12.42 19.39 6.48
C LYS A 148 -12.94 20.02 7.78
N SER A 149 -12.45 19.55 8.93
CA SER A 149 -12.50 20.26 10.20
C SER A 149 -11.22 19.97 10.97
N HIS A 150 -10.64 21.06 11.47
CA HIS A 150 -9.45 21.13 12.30
C HIS A 150 -9.52 20.29 13.59
N SER A 151 -8.33 20.00 14.10
CA SER A 151 -7.91 19.62 15.47
C SER A 151 -8.97 19.16 16.48
N ASP A 152 -8.74 17.97 17.05
CA ASP A 152 -8.58 17.68 18.49
C ASP A 152 -8.16 16.20 18.56
N GLY A 153 -7.14 15.76 19.30
CA GLY A 153 -6.94 15.96 20.73
C GLY A 153 -7.21 14.63 21.43
N SER A 154 -6.15 14.02 22.01
CA SER A 154 -6.11 12.86 22.93
C SER A 154 -6.66 11.50 22.47
N ASP A 155 -5.78 10.49 22.41
CA ASP A 155 -5.73 9.48 23.48
C ASP A 155 -4.41 8.71 23.45
N LYS A 156 -3.69 8.79 24.57
CA LYS A 156 -2.50 7.98 24.86
C LYS A 156 -2.99 6.57 25.21
N LEU A 157 -2.56 5.56 24.47
CA LEU A 157 -2.59 4.19 24.96
C LEU A 157 -1.17 3.59 24.90
N THR A 158 -0.49 3.68 26.04
CA THR A 158 0.66 2.86 26.39
C THR A 158 0.24 1.40 26.44
N ILE A 159 0.96 0.53 25.74
CA ILE A 159 0.93 -0.91 26.00
C ILE A 159 2.38 -1.39 26.06
N ASP A 160 2.84 -1.64 27.29
CA ASP A 160 3.97 -2.50 27.58
C ASP A 160 3.62 -3.94 27.18
N THR A 161 4.56 -4.66 26.57
CA THR A 161 5.00 -5.96 27.12
C THR A 161 6.14 -6.58 26.31
N GLU A 162 7.13 -7.04 27.07
CA GLU A 162 8.20 -7.95 26.71
C GLU A 162 7.68 -9.24 26.05
N ASN A 163 8.41 -9.81 25.09
CA ASN A 163 8.89 -11.19 25.26
C ASN A 163 9.95 -11.64 24.23
N LYS A 164 11.07 -12.06 24.81
CA LYS A 164 12.01 -13.17 24.53
C LYS A 164 12.20 -13.66 23.09
N GLY A 165 13.47 -13.57 22.70
CA GLY A 165 14.00 -14.01 21.43
C GLY A 165 14.03 -15.52 21.21
N LYS A 166 14.22 -15.88 19.94
CA LYS A 166 14.86 -17.11 19.50
C LYS A 166 15.80 -16.76 18.34
N ASN A 167 17.04 -17.20 18.44
CA ASN A 167 18.07 -17.06 17.42
C ASN A 167 17.65 -17.79 16.14
N MET A 168 17.66 -17.08 15.02
CA MET A 168 17.64 -17.65 13.66
C MET A 168 18.71 -16.95 12.81
N ALA A 169 19.34 -17.72 11.93
CA ALA A 169 20.44 -17.34 11.04
C ALA A 169 20.14 -16.08 10.20
N PRO A 170 21.16 -15.36 9.67
CA PRO A 170 21.04 -13.94 9.36
C PRO A 170 20.08 -13.66 8.20
N ALA A 171 18.86 -13.25 8.55
CA ALA A 171 17.84 -12.83 7.59
C ALA A 171 18.09 -11.38 7.14
N ARG A 172 18.05 -11.12 5.83
CA ARG A 172 18.08 -9.76 5.27
C ARG A 172 16.77 -9.05 5.60
N LYS A 173 16.85 -7.87 6.22
CA LYS A 173 15.69 -6.98 6.43
C LYS A 173 15.22 -6.39 5.10
N VAL A 174 13.94 -5.99 5.00
CA VAL A 174 13.45 -5.15 3.89
C VAL A 174 14.39 -3.93 3.83
N ARG A 175 15.24 -3.87 2.81
CA ARG A 175 15.96 -2.66 2.42
C ARG A 175 15.43 -2.13 1.08
N ASN A 176 14.20 -2.52 0.76
CA ASN A 176 13.53 -2.07 -0.46
C ASN A 176 12.98 -0.68 -0.22
N HIS A 177 13.07 0.15 -1.25
CA HIS A 177 12.69 1.56 -1.18
C HIS A 177 11.17 1.75 -1.05
N ASP A 178 10.40 0.69 -1.31
CA ASP A 178 8.95 0.65 -1.37
C ASP A 178 8.41 -0.72 -0.93
N TYR A 179 7.16 -0.74 -0.43
CA TYR A 179 6.42 -1.97 -0.19
C TYR A 179 5.18 -2.02 -1.08
N CYS A 180 5.21 -2.90 -2.08
CA CYS A 180 4.06 -3.15 -2.94
C CYS A 180 3.14 -4.18 -2.28
N PHE A 181 1.93 -3.77 -1.94
CA PHE A 181 0.93 -4.68 -1.38
C PHE A 181 0.47 -5.68 -2.43
N HIS A 182 1.04 -6.88 -2.40
CA HIS A 182 0.60 -8.04 -3.18
C HIS A 182 -0.07 -9.06 -2.26
N ARG A 183 -1.22 -9.60 -2.69
CA ARG A 183 -1.75 -10.86 -2.13
C ARG A 183 -1.60 -11.95 -3.19
N ARG A 184 -0.70 -12.91 -2.97
CA ARG A 184 -0.69 -14.19 -3.69
C ARG A 184 -0.86 -15.35 -2.72
N HIS A 185 -1.54 -16.38 -3.22
CA HIS A 185 -1.66 -17.71 -2.64
C HIS A 185 -0.30 -18.19 -2.11
N GLN A 186 -0.27 -18.65 -0.85
CA GLN A 186 0.66 -19.70 -0.50
C GLN A 186 0.23 -20.90 -1.35
N ASP A 187 1.07 -21.29 -2.29
CA ASP A 187 1.18 -22.70 -2.60
C ASP A 187 1.79 -23.34 -1.34
N ASP A 188 0.93 -23.63 -0.35
CA ASP A 188 1.24 -24.65 0.65
C ASP A 188 1.25 -25.99 -0.10
N LYS A 189 2.32 -26.21 -0.87
CA LYS A 189 2.80 -27.57 -1.12
C LYS A 189 3.38 -28.08 0.18
N HIS A 190 2.49 -28.36 1.13
CA HIS A 190 2.79 -29.36 2.14
C HIS A 190 2.96 -30.68 1.38
N GLY A 191 4.22 -31.04 1.17
CA GLY A 191 4.58 -32.42 0.92
C GLY A 191 3.97 -33.25 2.04
N ARG A 192 2.93 -33.99 1.70
CA ARG A 192 2.65 -35.25 2.39
C ARG A 192 3.27 -36.34 1.54
N ARG A 193 4.29 -36.94 2.15
CA ARG A 193 4.77 -38.29 1.85
C ARG A 193 3.61 -39.27 1.82
#